data_AF-A0A3N1XKU4-F1
#
_entry.id   AF-A0A3N1XKU4-F1
#
_cell.length_a   1.000
_cell.length_b   1.000
_cell.length_c   1.000
_cell.angle_alpha   90.00
_cell.angle_beta   90.00
_cell.angle_gamma   90.00
#
_symmetry.space_group_name_H-M   'P 1'
#
loop_
_entity.id
_entity.type
_entity.pdbx_description
1 polymer ?
#
loop_
_entity_poly.entity_id
_entity_poly.type
_entity_poly.pdbx_seq_one_letter_code
_entity_poly.pdbx_strand_id
1 'polypeptide(L)'
;MRLLVDSFNYLLPGCIVSICYLIIYEMIIKMKKERVTWWYRILLLSFGIYLTIILSSTISPVYGFSLGVPDFQNINLKPFKVLDTLSSNSINFFGNIIMFIPYGSFLVLLGKKFRKVHITVFSGIKLSLFLEIVQLFEDRGTDIDDLILNGFGTLCGYIIGILVISVFPAIFLNIRPVMRESGKLVRKDINHNYFIIIIVISVFLIGFKEIKTFEDRIDNMQKTDFSSPKAIELEPAPKKNIANLDVNVNAPNVYLFDVENEVVLYEKESNAKIAPASTTKMLTAITVLDYCELNEEAEVGQEIYLIANDASKAWLSVGDKLTIKQLLDALLLPSGNDAAYSLAVYTGRKISGDYNLSIQDSINLFISTMNKKAVSIGATHSNFSSPDGYDANGQYTTAYDLSRIGEEFIGNSTLKEIASSIRISDKWPNGKEITYKNTNELINPESPYYYKNVIGLKTGSSGNAGDCLVSAANINNKLYICVLMGSTSKEDKWLDSIKLYNSIH
;
A
#
# COMPACT_ATOMS: atom_id res chain seq x y z
N MET A 1 -15.68 -8.87 -5.07
CA MET A 1 -15.88 -9.48 -6.40
C MET A 1 -14.61 -9.45 -7.25
N ARG A 2 -13.88 -8.32 -7.35
CA ARG A 2 -12.60 -8.21 -8.09
C ARG A 2 -11.48 -9.13 -7.57
N LEU A 3 -11.23 -9.17 -6.25
CA LEU A 3 -10.31 -10.16 -5.64
C LEU A 3 -10.66 -11.62 -5.96
N LEU A 4 -11.95 -11.95 -6.11
CA LEU A 4 -12.40 -13.29 -6.50
C LEU A 4 -12.21 -13.55 -7.99
N VAL A 5 -12.43 -12.55 -8.85
CA VAL A 5 -12.20 -12.61 -10.30
C VAL A 5 -10.71 -12.67 -10.63
N ASP A 6 -9.88 -11.90 -9.93
CA ASP A 6 -8.43 -11.88 -10.13
C ASP A 6 -7.81 -13.16 -9.57
N SER A 7 -8.27 -13.64 -8.40
CA SER A 7 -7.91 -14.99 -7.92
C SER A 7 -8.35 -16.07 -8.93
N PHE A 8 -9.46 -15.88 -9.63
CA PHE A 8 -9.92 -16.80 -10.69
C PHE A 8 -9.00 -16.78 -11.93
N ASN A 9 -8.42 -15.62 -12.28
CA ASN A 9 -7.49 -15.48 -13.42
C ASN A 9 -6.20 -16.30 -13.20
N TYR A 10 -5.74 -16.48 -11.96
CA TYR A 10 -4.61 -17.36 -11.63
C TYR A 10 -5.04 -18.80 -11.34
N LEU A 11 -6.16 -18.99 -10.65
CA LEU A 11 -6.64 -20.30 -10.22
C LEU A 11 -7.08 -21.17 -11.40
N LEU A 12 -7.79 -20.61 -12.39
CA LEU A 12 -8.30 -21.38 -13.53
C LEU A 12 -7.15 -21.96 -14.38
N PRO A 13 -6.14 -21.19 -14.82
CA PRO A 13 -5.01 -21.76 -15.55
C PRO A 13 -4.17 -22.71 -14.70
N GLY A 14 -3.98 -22.44 -13.40
CA GLY A 14 -3.28 -23.37 -12.50
C GLY A 14 -4.03 -24.71 -12.32
N CYS A 15 -5.36 -24.68 -12.27
CA CYS A 15 -6.20 -25.87 -12.34
C CYS A 15 -6.05 -26.61 -13.67
N ILE A 16 -6.06 -25.89 -14.81
CA ILE A 16 -5.86 -26.47 -16.14
C ILE A 16 -4.49 -27.15 -16.22
N VAL A 17 -3.43 -26.49 -15.75
CA VAL A 17 -2.06 -27.04 -15.71
C VAL A 17 -2.00 -28.27 -14.82
N SER A 18 -2.66 -28.24 -13.66
CA SER A 18 -2.74 -29.38 -12.75
C SER A 18 -3.42 -30.58 -13.41
N ILE A 19 -4.50 -30.35 -14.15
CA ILE A 19 -5.22 -31.37 -14.91
C ILE A 19 -4.37 -31.89 -16.09
N CYS A 20 -3.74 -31.01 -16.86
CA CYS A 20 -2.86 -31.39 -17.98
C CYS A 20 -1.67 -32.22 -17.49
N TYR A 21 -1.04 -31.84 -16.38
CA TYR A 21 0.03 -32.62 -15.79
C TYR A 21 -0.47 -34.00 -15.37
N LEU A 22 -1.65 -34.10 -14.75
CA LEU A 22 -2.25 -35.39 -14.42
C LEU A 22 -2.49 -36.26 -15.66
N ILE A 23 -2.97 -35.69 -16.76
CA ILE A 23 -3.17 -36.43 -18.03
C ILE A 23 -1.82 -36.94 -18.56
N ILE A 24 -0.79 -36.09 -18.62
CA ILE A 24 0.56 -36.49 -19.06
C ILE A 24 1.13 -37.56 -18.12
N TYR A 25 0.91 -37.41 -16.82
CA TYR A 25 1.32 -38.35 -15.80
C TYR A 25 0.65 -39.71 -16.00
N GLU A 26 -0.65 -39.75 -16.27
CA GLU A 26 -1.37 -40.98 -16.62
C GLU A 26 -0.82 -41.63 -17.89
N MET A 27 -0.48 -40.84 -18.92
CA MET A 27 0.15 -41.36 -20.14
C MET A 27 1.51 -42.00 -19.83
N ILE A 28 2.35 -41.35 -19.02
CA ILE A 28 3.67 -41.87 -18.63
C ILE A 28 3.53 -43.16 -17.81
N ILE A 29 2.59 -43.21 -16.86
CA ILE A 29 2.29 -44.41 -16.07
C ILE A 29 1.87 -45.55 -17.00
N LYS A 30 0.95 -45.28 -17.94
CA LYS A 30 0.46 -46.28 -18.90
C LYS A 30 1.59 -46.78 -19.81
N MET A 31 2.46 -45.91 -20.31
CA MET A 31 3.64 -46.28 -21.11
C MET A 31 4.62 -47.13 -20.33
N LYS A 32 4.82 -46.84 -19.03
CA LYS A 32 5.68 -47.62 -18.13
C LYS A 32 5.01 -48.89 -17.59
N LYS A 33 3.74 -49.12 -17.94
CA LYS A 33 2.87 -50.17 -17.41
C LYS A 33 2.70 -50.13 -15.89
N GLU A 34 2.86 -48.97 -15.26
CA GLU A 34 2.69 -48.80 -13.82
C GLU A 34 1.20 -48.59 -13.48
N ARG A 35 0.80 -48.70 -12.20
CA ARG A 35 -0.54 -48.30 -11.73
C ARG A 35 -0.45 -47.42 -10.50
N VAL A 36 -1.28 -46.38 -10.43
CA VAL A 36 -1.35 -45.45 -9.29
C VAL A 36 -2.79 -45.37 -8.79
N THR A 37 -3.01 -45.12 -7.50
CA THR A 37 -4.35 -45.00 -6.92
C THR A 37 -5.04 -43.69 -7.24
N TRP A 38 -6.37 -43.68 -7.17
CA TRP A 38 -7.16 -42.46 -7.32
C TRP A 38 -6.88 -41.45 -6.21
N TRP A 39 -6.59 -41.90 -4.97
CA TRP A 39 -6.17 -41.03 -3.87
C TRP A 39 -4.90 -40.23 -4.17
N TYR A 40 -3.91 -40.85 -4.81
CA TYR A 40 -2.69 -40.14 -5.20
C TYR A 40 -2.98 -39.07 -6.26
N ARG A 41 -3.91 -39.33 -7.18
CA ARG A 41 -4.33 -38.34 -8.20
C ARG A 41 -4.95 -37.13 -7.54
N ILE A 42 -5.88 -37.33 -6.60
CA ILE A 42 -6.49 -36.25 -5.83
C ILE A 42 -5.43 -35.46 -5.08
N LEU A 43 -4.53 -36.15 -4.37
CA LEU A 43 -3.45 -35.51 -3.62
C LEU A 43 -2.55 -34.65 -4.52
N LEU A 44 -2.20 -35.15 -5.70
CA LEU A 44 -1.38 -34.43 -6.68
C LEU A 44 -2.12 -33.22 -7.28
N LEU A 45 -3.42 -33.35 -7.54
CA LEU A 45 -4.29 -32.25 -8.00
C LEU A 45 -4.42 -31.16 -6.94
N SER A 46 -4.70 -31.55 -5.69
CA SER A 46 -4.80 -30.65 -4.54
C SER A 46 -3.49 -29.93 -4.28
N PHE A 47 -2.35 -30.63 -4.41
CA PHE A 47 -1.03 -30.01 -4.28
C PHE A 47 -0.77 -28.98 -5.39
N GLY A 48 -1.20 -29.27 -6.63
CA GLY A 48 -1.09 -28.32 -7.73
C GLY A 48 -1.90 -27.05 -7.49
N ILE A 49 -3.17 -27.19 -7.11
CA ILE A 49 -4.05 -26.07 -6.77
C ILE A 49 -3.46 -25.24 -5.62
N TYR A 50 -2.97 -25.91 -4.58
CA TYR A 50 -2.33 -25.26 -3.45
C TYR A 50 -1.09 -24.45 -3.87
N LEU A 51 -0.22 -25.02 -4.71
CA LEU A 51 0.95 -24.29 -5.23
C LEU A 51 0.53 -23.09 -6.09
N THR A 52 -0.51 -23.23 -6.91
CA THR A 52 -1.06 -22.11 -7.68
C THR A 52 -1.52 -20.99 -6.75
N ILE A 53 -2.23 -21.30 -5.66
CA ILE A 53 -2.70 -20.29 -4.70
C ILE A 53 -1.51 -19.54 -4.09
N ILE A 54 -0.53 -20.26 -3.55
CA ILE A 54 0.65 -19.64 -2.93
C ILE A 54 1.45 -18.80 -3.92
N LEU A 55 1.69 -19.30 -5.13
CA LEU A 55 2.44 -18.56 -6.14
C LEU A 55 1.65 -17.35 -6.64
N SER A 56 0.33 -17.45 -6.77
CA SER A 56 -0.52 -16.34 -7.20
C SER A 56 -0.60 -15.20 -6.18
N SER A 57 -0.54 -15.50 -4.88
CA SER A 57 -0.44 -14.46 -3.85
C SER A 57 0.86 -13.67 -3.93
N THR A 58 1.88 -14.20 -4.59
CA THR A 58 3.20 -13.57 -4.74
C THR A 58 3.42 -12.96 -6.12
N ILE A 59 2.70 -13.37 -7.17
CA ILE A 59 2.97 -12.94 -8.56
C ILE A 59 1.83 -12.08 -9.13
N SER A 60 0.70 -11.98 -8.42
CA SER A 60 -0.41 -11.16 -8.92
C SER A 60 -0.03 -9.67 -8.86
N PRO A 61 -0.27 -8.89 -9.94
CA PRO A 61 -0.15 -7.43 -9.92
C PRO A 61 -1.03 -6.78 -8.83
N VAL A 62 -2.15 -7.42 -8.47
CA VAL A 62 -3.01 -6.99 -7.35
C VAL A 62 -2.26 -7.00 -6.02
N TYR A 63 -1.26 -7.88 -5.89
CA TYR A 63 -0.38 -7.97 -4.75
C TYR A 63 0.99 -7.33 -5.03
N GLY A 64 1.11 -6.40 -5.98
CA GLY A 64 2.31 -5.57 -6.14
C GLY A 64 3.40 -6.09 -7.07
N PHE A 65 3.14 -7.14 -7.88
CA PHE A 65 4.12 -7.65 -8.83
C PHE A 65 4.44 -6.64 -9.95
N SER A 66 5.71 -6.22 -10.05
CA SER A 66 6.28 -5.36 -11.09
C SER A 66 7.61 -5.93 -11.59
N LEU A 67 7.96 -5.70 -12.85
CA LEU A 67 9.25 -6.12 -13.44
C LEU A 67 10.05 -4.92 -13.93
N GLY A 68 10.00 -3.82 -13.18
CA GLY A 68 10.97 -2.74 -13.31
C GLY A 68 12.34 -3.21 -12.80
N VAL A 69 13.42 -2.78 -13.45
CA VAL A 69 14.77 -2.96 -12.89
C VAL A 69 14.83 -2.17 -11.59
N PRO A 70 15.01 -2.80 -10.41
CA PRO A 70 15.10 -2.06 -9.16
C PRO A 70 16.40 -1.26 -9.13
N ASP A 71 16.37 -0.02 -8.65
CA ASP A 71 17.59 0.69 -8.28
C ASP A 71 18.16 0.00 -7.03
N PHE A 72 19.26 -0.74 -7.20
CA PHE A 72 19.85 -1.60 -6.15
C PHE A 72 20.40 -0.86 -4.92
N GLN A 73 20.11 0.44 -4.72
CA GLN A 73 20.70 1.27 -3.67
C GLN A 73 20.02 1.18 -2.29
N ASN A 74 18.87 0.50 -2.14
CA ASN A 74 18.15 0.41 -0.86
C ASN A 74 17.65 -1.01 -0.50
N ILE A 75 18.39 -2.06 -0.82
CA ILE A 75 18.07 -3.41 -0.32
C ILE A 75 18.43 -3.49 1.17
N ASN A 76 17.48 -3.13 2.02
CA ASN A 76 17.62 -3.20 3.47
C ASN A 76 17.30 -4.62 3.95
N LEU A 77 18.26 -5.54 3.81
CA LEU A 77 18.18 -6.89 4.41
C LEU A 77 18.19 -6.72 5.93
N LYS A 78 17.03 -6.85 6.58
CA LYS A 78 16.91 -6.78 8.04
C LYS A 78 16.94 -8.20 8.60
N PRO A 79 18.04 -8.64 9.24
CA PRO A 79 18.06 -9.91 9.94
C PRO A 79 17.33 -9.72 11.27
N PHE A 80 16.35 -10.57 11.60
CA PHE A 80 15.75 -10.68 12.94
C PHE A 80 14.91 -9.49 13.41
N LYS A 81 14.01 -8.96 12.58
CA LYS A 81 13.03 -7.95 13.01
C LYS A 81 11.97 -8.54 13.94
N VAL A 82 11.72 -9.85 13.86
CA VAL A 82 10.60 -10.55 14.52
C VAL A 82 10.89 -10.91 15.99
N LEU A 83 12.15 -11.07 16.40
CA LEU A 83 12.48 -11.44 17.79
C LEU A 83 12.24 -10.30 18.80
N ASP A 84 12.25 -9.04 18.35
CA ASP A 84 11.95 -7.86 19.20
C ASP A 84 10.47 -7.47 19.23
N THR A 85 9.60 -8.07 18.40
CA THR A 85 8.17 -7.68 18.27
C THR A 85 7.19 -8.85 18.38
N LEU A 86 7.42 -9.75 19.34
CA LEU A 86 6.47 -10.82 19.70
C LEU A 86 5.14 -10.32 20.30
N SER A 87 4.99 -9.02 20.60
CA SER A 87 3.78 -8.45 21.23
C SER A 87 2.87 -7.61 20.32
N SER A 88 3.26 -7.27 19.08
CA SER A 88 2.51 -6.29 18.27
C SER A 88 1.93 -6.81 16.94
N ASN A 89 2.37 -7.95 16.40
CA ASN A 89 1.92 -8.47 15.09
C ASN A 89 1.88 -10.01 15.01
N SER A 90 1.12 -10.66 15.89
CA SER A 90 0.97 -12.13 15.92
C SER A 90 0.40 -12.72 14.61
N ILE A 91 -0.41 -11.95 13.87
CA ILE A 91 -1.10 -12.43 12.66
C ILE A 91 -0.12 -12.72 11.51
N ASN A 92 0.89 -11.87 11.29
CA ASN A 92 1.90 -12.11 10.23
C ASN A 92 2.83 -13.27 10.59
N PHE A 93 3.20 -13.38 11.87
CA PHE A 93 4.01 -14.49 12.39
C PHE A 93 3.33 -15.85 12.16
N PHE A 94 2.04 -15.97 12.53
CA PHE A 94 1.29 -17.21 12.33
C PHE A 94 0.91 -17.44 10.86
N GLY A 95 0.70 -16.39 10.07
CA GLY A 95 0.35 -16.49 8.65
C GLY A 95 1.35 -17.31 7.83
N ASN A 96 2.64 -16.99 7.95
CA ASN A 96 3.72 -17.67 7.22
C ASN A 96 3.88 -19.14 7.65
N ILE A 97 3.78 -19.42 8.95
CA ILE A 97 3.78 -20.80 9.48
C ILE A 97 2.58 -21.59 8.93
N ILE A 98 1.37 -21.03 9.06
CA ILE A 98 0.12 -21.69 8.64
C ILE A 98 0.15 -21.95 7.14
N MET A 99 0.66 -21.01 6.33
CA MET A 99 0.72 -21.14 4.88
C MET A 99 1.62 -22.30 4.46
N PHE A 100 2.74 -22.59 5.14
CA PHE A 100 3.66 -23.66 4.75
C PHE A 100 3.37 -25.05 5.36
N ILE A 101 2.43 -25.15 6.31
CA ILE A 101 1.99 -26.43 6.87
C ILE A 101 1.48 -27.38 5.77
N PRO A 102 0.54 -26.99 4.88
CA PRO A 102 0.07 -27.89 3.83
C PRO A 102 1.20 -28.31 2.89
N TYR A 103 2.15 -27.42 2.56
CA TYR A 103 3.30 -27.77 1.71
C TYR A 103 4.11 -28.93 2.31
N GLY A 104 4.49 -28.82 3.59
CA GLY A 104 5.21 -29.88 4.29
C GLY A 104 4.43 -31.20 4.31
N SER A 105 3.12 -31.14 4.55
CA SER A 105 2.26 -32.33 4.53
C SER A 105 2.17 -32.95 3.14
N PHE A 106 1.91 -32.17 2.09
CA PHE A 106 1.81 -32.67 0.72
C PHE A 106 3.10 -33.36 0.26
N LEU A 107 4.28 -32.77 0.55
CA LEU A 107 5.56 -33.37 0.19
C LEU A 107 5.71 -34.77 0.80
N VAL A 108 5.44 -34.92 2.09
CA VAL A 108 5.51 -36.21 2.82
C VAL A 108 4.55 -37.25 2.24
N LEU A 109 3.34 -36.82 1.89
CA LEU A 109 2.28 -37.69 1.37
C LEU A 109 2.55 -38.11 -0.08
N LEU A 110 3.15 -37.23 -0.89
CA LEU A 110 3.42 -37.46 -2.32
C LEU A 110 4.70 -38.26 -2.60
N GLY A 111 5.73 -38.17 -1.74
CA GLY A 111 7.04 -38.76 -2.04
C GLY A 111 7.76 -39.36 -0.84
N LYS A 112 8.30 -40.58 -1.01
CA LYS A 112 9.10 -41.24 0.04
C LYS A 112 10.37 -40.47 0.38
N LYS A 113 11.02 -39.85 -0.62
CA LYS A 113 12.17 -38.97 -0.39
C LYS A 113 11.90 -37.87 0.65
N PHE A 114 10.69 -37.32 0.68
CA PHE A 114 10.26 -36.28 1.62
C PHE A 114 9.83 -36.82 2.99
N ARG A 115 9.98 -38.12 3.27
CA ARG A 115 9.76 -38.65 4.62
C ARG A 115 10.99 -38.45 5.52
N LYS A 116 12.10 -37.99 4.95
CA LYS A 116 13.25 -37.50 5.72
C LYS A 116 13.03 -36.02 6.05
N VAL A 117 12.97 -35.69 7.33
CA VAL A 117 12.68 -34.32 7.82
C VAL A 117 13.53 -33.24 7.14
N HIS A 118 14.84 -33.47 7.01
CA HIS A 118 15.76 -32.51 6.39
C HIS A 118 15.46 -32.26 4.90
N ILE A 119 15.00 -33.27 4.15
CA ILE A 119 14.67 -33.09 2.73
C ILE A 119 13.42 -32.21 2.59
N THR A 120 12.43 -32.40 3.46
CA THR A 120 11.17 -31.65 3.42
C THR A 120 11.36 -30.21 3.87
N VAL A 121 12.03 -29.99 5.00
CA VAL A 121 12.34 -28.65 5.50
C VAL A 121 13.20 -27.89 4.49
N PHE A 122 14.21 -28.52 3.90
CA PHE A 122 15.04 -27.87 2.88
C PHE A 122 14.25 -27.53 1.60
N SER A 123 13.28 -28.37 1.23
CA SER A 123 12.35 -28.03 0.13
C SER A 123 11.41 -26.88 0.47
N GLY A 124 11.03 -26.70 1.73
CA GLY A 124 10.27 -25.53 2.22
C GLY A 124 11.08 -24.26 2.12
N ILE A 125 12.30 -24.28 2.67
CA ILE A 125 13.26 -23.18 2.61
C ILE A 125 13.55 -22.79 1.15
N LYS A 126 13.73 -23.75 0.24
CA LYS A 126 13.92 -23.46 -1.20
C LYS A 126 12.74 -22.74 -1.83
N LEU A 127 11.52 -23.16 -1.52
CA LEU A 127 10.33 -22.51 -2.04
C LEU A 127 10.18 -21.11 -1.45
N SER A 128 10.38 -20.96 -0.14
CA SER A 128 10.35 -19.65 0.52
C SER A 128 11.41 -18.71 -0.05
N LEU A 129 12.67 -19.15 -0.20
CA LEU A 129 13.72 -18.35 -0.82
C LEU A 129 13.35 -17.93 -2.25
N PHE A 130 12.71 -18.83 -3.01
CA PHE A 130 12.21 -18.49 -4.34
C PHE A 130 11.13 -17.38 -4.27
N LEU A 131 10.16 -17.47 -3.36
CA LEU A 131 9.14 -16.45 -3.17
C LEU A 131 9.75 -15.10 -2.75
N GLU A 132 10.71 -15.09 -1.83
CA GLU A 132 11.44 -13.88 -1.42
C GLU A 132 12.19 -13.24 -2.60
N ILE A 133 12.86 -14.05 -3.42
CA ILE A 133 13.54 -13.55 -4.63
C ILE A 133 12.56 -12.91 -5.59
N VAL A 134 11.35 -13.48 -5.73
CA VAL A 134 10.31 -12.88 -6.58
C VAL A 134 9.83 -11.55 -5.98
N GLN A 135 9.65 -11.48 -4.67
CA GLN A 135 9.25 -10.26 -3.95
C GLN A 135 10.29 -9.14 -4.00
N LEU A 136 11.58 -9.45 -4.15
CA LEU A 136 12.61 -8.43 -4.39
C LEU A 136 12.34 -7.59 -5.64
N PHE A 137 11.69 -8.16 -6.65
CA PHE A 137 11.34 -7.42 -7.86
C PHE A 137 10.09 -6.53 -7.68
N GLU A 138 9.41 -6.64 -6.54
CA GLU A 138 8.19 -5.89 -6.19
C GLU A 138 8.47 -4.64 -5.33
N ASP A 139 9.74 -4.24 -5.18
CA ASP A 139 10.17 -3.17 -4.26
C ASP A 139 9.74 -3.41 -2.79
N ARG A 140 9.49 -4.68 -2.44
CA ARG A 140 9.18 -5.13 -1.09
C ARG A 140 10.47 -5.47 -0.36
N GLY A 141 10.55 -5.07 0.92
CA GLY A 141 11.62 -5.49 1.80
C GLY A 141 11.65 -7.01 1.95
N THR A 142 12.84 -7.60 1.97
CA THR A 142 13.03 -9.04 2.22
C THR A 142 13.42 -9.28 3.66
N ASP A 143 12.67 -10.16 4.33
CA ASP A 143 12.87 -10.48 5.74
C ASP A 143 13.40 -11.91 5.86
N ILE A 144 14.64 -12.06 6.35
CA ILE A 144 15.27 -13.38 6.57
C ILE A 144 14.44 -14.26 7.52
N ASP A 145 13.63 -13.64 8.38
CA ASP A 145 12.76 -14.32 9.34
C ASP A 145 11.67 -15.16 8.65
N ASP A 146 11.19 -14.76 7.47
CA ASP A 146 10.15 -15.49 6.73
C ASP A 146 10.66 -16.83 6.22
N LEU A 147 11.94 -16.90 5.84
CA LEU A 147 12.60 -18.16 5.50
C LEU A 147 12.59 -19.15 6.68
N ILE A 148 12.80 -18.63 7.89
CA ILE A 148 12.81 -19.42 9.13
C ILE A 148 11.39 -19.84 9.50
N LEU A 149 10.42 -18.93 9.47
CA LEU A 149 9.02 -19.19 9.80
C LEU A 149 8.36 -20.17 8.81
N ASN A 150 8.59 -20.00 7.51
CA ASN A 150 8.13 -20.92 6.48
C ASN A 150 8.81 -22.30 6.62
N GLY A 151 10.08 -22.32 7.02
CA GLY A 151 10.79 -23.52 7.41
C GLY A 151 10.12 -24.25 8.60
N PHE A 152 9.70 -23.50 9.62
CA PHE A 152 8.97 -24.02 10.77
C PHE A 152 7.57 -24.53 10.39
N GLY A 153 6.82 -23.78 9.59
CA GLY A 153 5.54 -24.24 9.02
C GLY A 153 5.70 -25.55 8.24
N THR A 154 6.76 -25.66 7.44
CA THR A 154 7.09 -26.89 6.70
C THR A 154 7.40 -28.06 7.65
N LEU A 155 8.08 -27.80 8.78
CA LEU A 155 8.33 -28.81 9.81
C LEU A 155 7.04 -29.28 10.49
N CYS A 156 6.15 -28.36 10.86
CA CYS A 156 4.81 -28.71 11.38
C CYS A 156 4.02 -29.54 10.36
N GLY A 157 4.05 -29.14 9.09
CA GLY A 157 3.49 -29.87 7.97
C GLY A 157 4.06 -31.27 7.82
N TYR A 158 5.37 -31.44 8.02
CA TYR A 158 6.03 -32.75 8.01
C TYR A 158 5.47 -33.67 9.09
N ILE A 159 5.33 -33.17 10.32
CA ILE A 159 4.79 -33.94 11.45
C ILE A 159 3.35 -34.38 11.14
N ILE A 160 2.53 -33.46 10.64
CA ILE A 160 1.14 -33.76 10.22
C ILE A 160 1.13 -34.82 9.11
N GLY A 161 2.00 -34.71 8.11
CA GLY A 161 2.10 -35.69 7.02
C GLY A 161 2.47 -37.09 7.53
N ILE A 162 3.40 -37.20 8.49
CA ILE A 162 3.77 -38.48 9.13
C ILE A 162 2.61 -39.04 9.94
N LEU A 163 1.90 -38.19 10.69
CA LEU A 163 0.71 -38.58 11.46
C LEU A 163 -0.40 -39.10 10.53
N VAL A 164 -0.66 -38.43 9.41
CA VAL A 164 -1.66 -38.89 8.43
C VAL A 164 -1.28 -40.26 7.86
N ILE A 165 0.01 -40.51 7.59
CA ILE A 165 0.48 -41.82 7.12
C ILE A 165 0.32 -42.89 8.20
N SER A 166 0.56 -42.57 9.48
CA SER A 166 0.45 -43.53 10.58
C SER A 166 -1.01 -43.89 10.89
N VAL A 167 -1.93 -42.93 10.78
CA VAL A 167 -3.37 -43.12 11.01
C VAL A 167 -4.04 -43.83 9.83
N PHE A 168 -3.63 -43.53 8.59
CA PHE A 168 -4.24 -44.09 7.38
C PHE A 168 -3.27 -44.93 6.52
N PRO A 169 -2.61 -45.97 7.07
CA PRO A 169 -1.56 -46.70 6.37
C PRO A 169 -2.06 -47.40 5.11
N ALA A 170 -3.32 -47.88 5.09
CA ALA A 170 -3.92 -48.55 3.94
C ALA A 170 -4.04 -47.66 2.69
N ILE A 171 -4.28 -46.35 2.87
CA ILE A 171 -4.36 -45.37 1.78
C ILE A 171 -2.97 -45.23 1.15
N PHE A 172 -1.92 -45.13 1.96
CA PHE A 172 -0.55 -44.88 1.50
C PHE A 172 0.26 -46.14 1.15
N LEU A 173 -0.20 -47.33 1.56
CA LEU A 173 0.31 -48.60 1.05
C LEU A 173 -0.05 -48.81 -0.42
N ASN A 174 -1.21 -48.30 -0.85
CA ASN A 174 -1.72 -48.39 -2.22
C ASN A 174 -1.30 -47.20 -3.13
N ILE A 175 -0.72 -46.13 -2.60
CA ILE A 175 -0.20 -44.96 -3.35
C ILE A 175 1.10 -45.26 -4.14
N ARG A 176 1.42 -46.52 -4.40
CA ARG A 176 2.66 -46.93 -5.09
C ARG A 176 2.40 -47.12 -6.59
N PRO A 177 3.33 -46.74 -7.49
CA PRO A 177 3.33 -47.27 -8.85
C PRO A 177 3.49 -48.80 -8.80
N VAL A 178 2.45 -49.55 -9.19
CA VAL A 178 2.41 -51.02 -9.19
C VAL A 178 2.81 -51.56 -10.58
N MET A 179 3.90 -52.34 -10.57
CA MET A 179 4.30 -53.45 -11.47
C MET A 179 4.51 -53.19 -12.97
N ARG A 180 5.74 -53.36 -13.47
CA ARG A 180 5.96 -53.80 -14.87
C ARG A 180 5.43 -55.23 -15.02
N GLU A 181 4.87 -55.58 -16.18
CA GLU A 181 4.49 -56.97 -16.55
C GLU A 181 5.61 -58.01 -16.36
N SER A 182 6.88 -57.58 -16.28
CA SER A 182 8.06 -58.44 -16.11
C SER A 182 8.41 -58.82 -14.67
N GLY A 183 7.56 -58.53 -13.67
CA GLY A 183 7.75 -58.97 -12.27
C GLY A 183 8.91 -58.34 -11.49
N LYS A 184 9.75 -57.49 -12.11
CA LYS A 184 10.84 -56.77 -11.42
C LYS A 184 10.32 -55.49 -10.74
N LEU A 185 10.45 -55.45 -9.42
CA LEU A 185 10.22 -54.27 -8.56
C LEU A 185 11.26 -53.17 -8.86
N VAL A 186 10.92 -52.22 -9.73
CA VAL A 186 11.71 -50.99 -9.89
C VAL A 186 11.09 -49.92 -8.98
N ARG A 187 11.71 -49.70 -7.81
CA ARG A 187 11.38 -48.57 -6.93
C ARG A 187 11.99 -47.30 -7.53
N LYS A 188 11.23 -46.55 -8.34
CA LYS A 188 11.65 -45.21 -8.74
C LYS A 188 10.63 -44.19 -8.26
N ASP A 189 11.03 -43.35 -7.30
CA ASP A 189 10.26 -42.17 -6.92
C ASP A 189 10.17 -41.26 -8.16
N ILE A 190 8.95 -40.87 -8.51
CA ILE A 190 8.73 -39.99 -9.66
C ILE A 190 9.13 -38.58 -9.28
N ASN A 191 9.88 -37.92 -10.15
CA ASN A 191 10.36 -36.57 -9.90
C ASN A 191 9.27 -35.55 -10.28
N HIS A 192 8.58 -35.00 -9.29
CA HIS A 192 7.59 -33.92 -9.49
C HIS A 192 8.21 -32.53 -9.65
N ASN A 193 9.53 -32.40 -9.75
CA ASN A 193 10.15 -31.08 -9.97
C ASN A 193 9.61 -30.40 -11.24
N TYR A 194 9.36 -31.16 -12.31
CA TYR A 194 8.76 -30.63 -13.55
C TYR A 194 7.33 -30.13 -13.32
N PHE A 195 6.57 -30.75 -12.42
CA PHE A 195 5.22 -30.29 -12.08
C PHE A 195 5.25 -28.90 -11.47
N ILE A 196 6.11 -28.72 -10.46
CA ILE A 196 6.30 -27.45 -9.77
C ILE A 196 6.77 -26.38 -10.76
N ILE A 197 7.74 -26.70 -11.63
CA ILE A 197 8.24 -25.77 -12.66
C ILE A 197 7.12 -25.33 -13.61
N ILE A 198 6.28 -26.25 -14.10
CA ILE A 198 5.20 -25.90 -15.02
C ILE A 198 4.15 -25.02 -14.32
N ILE A 199 3.83 -25.29 -13.05
CA ILE A 199 2.94 -24.42 -12.26
C ILE A 199 3.54 -23.02 -12.13
N VAL A 200 4.82 -22.92 -11.75
CA VAL A 200 5.53 -21.64 -11.64
C VAL A 200 5.45 -20.89 -12.98
N ILE A 201 5.87 -21.52 -14.09
CA ILE A 201 5.83 -20.90 -15.42
C ILE A 201 4.41 -20.42 -15.75
N SER A 202 3.38 -21.23 -15.46
CA SER A 202 2.00 -20.85 -15.75
C SER A 202 1.54 -19.62 -14.97
N VAL A 203 1.88 -19.54 -13.68
CA VAL A 203 1.54 -18.38 -12.84
C VAL A 203 2.28 -17.13 -13.33
N PHE A 204 3.56 -17.27 -13.68
CA PHE A 204 4.35 -16.18 -14.27
C PHE A 204 3.77 -15.70 -15.60
N LEU A 205 3.42 -16.60 -16.53
CA LEU A 205 2.83 -16.22 -17.82
C LEU A 205 1.52 -15.43 -17.67
N ILE A 206 0.71 -15.77 -16.67
CA ILE A 206 -0.50 -15.01 -16.33
C ILE A 206 -0.11 -13.65 -15.76
N GLY A 207 0.83 -13.62 -14.81
CA GLY A 207 1.37 -12.37 -14.26
C GLY A 207 1.84 -11.42 -15.34
N PHE A 208 2.66 -11.88 -16.28
CA PHE A 208 3.12 -11.12 -17.44
C PHE A 208 1.97 -10.63 -18.32
N LYS A 209 0.97 -11.48 -18.58
CA LYS A 209 -0.19 -11.12 -19.39
C LYS A 209 -1.03 -10.04 -18.70
N GLU A 210 -1.24 -10.16 -17.40
CA GLU A 210 -1.99 -9.19 -16.59
C GLU A 210 -1.24 -7.86 -16.52
N ILE A 211 0.10 -7.87 -16.32
CA ILE A 211 0.94 -6.67 -16.39
C ILE A 211 0.77 -5.99 -17.75
N LYS A 212 0.94 -6.72 -18.85
CA LYS A 212 0.82 -6.15 -20.19
C LYS A 212 -0.59 -5.60 -20.45
N THR A 213 -1.63 -6.30 -20.00
CA THR A 213 -3.01 -5.84 -20.11
C THR A 213 -3.25 -4.57 -19.28
N PHE A 214 -2.60 -4.48 -18.12
CA PHE A 214 -2.64 -3.29 -17.27
C PHE A 214 -1.89 -2.11 -17.91
N GLU A 215 -0.68 -2.32 -18.43
CA GLU A 215 0.08 -1.33 -19.19
C GLU A 215 -0.68 -0.86 -20.43
N ASP A 216 -1.25 -1.78 -21.21
CA ASP A 216 -2.08 -1.46 -22.38
C ASP A 216 -3.34 -0.68 -21.98
N ARG A 217 -3.92 -0.94 -20.80
CA ARG A 217 -5.06 -0.16 -20.27
C ARG A 217 -4.65 1.24 -19.84
N ILE A 218 -3.48 1.39 -19.20
CA ILE A 218 -2.94 2.71 -18.85
C ILE A 218 -2.61 3.50 -20.12
N ASP A 219 -1.94 2.89 -21.09
CA ASP A 219 -1.58 3.52 -22.37
C ASP A 219 -2.85 3.86 -23.18
N ASN A 220 -3.88 3.02 -23.14
CA ASN A 220 -5.18 3.33 -23.75
C ASN A 220 -5.95 4.41 -22.98
N MET A 221 -5.96 4.42 -21.64
CA MET A 221 -6.54 5.50 -20.84
C MET A 221 -5.85 6.84 -21.12
N GLN A 222 -4.51 6.83 -21.25
CA GLN A 222 -3.74 8.00 -21.67
C GLN A 222 -4.02 8.41 -23.12
N LYS A 223 -4.36 7.47 -24.01
CA LYS A 223 -4.75 7.79 -25.40
C LYS A 223 -6.22 8.21 -25.56
N THR A 224 -7.13 7.75 -24.72
CA THR A 224 -8.57 8.07 -24.82
C THR A 224 -8.96 9.33 -24.04
N ASP A 225 -8.15 9.79 -23.08
CA ASP A 225 -8.40 11.02 -22.30
C ASP A 225 -7.44 12.19 -22.60
N PHE A 226 -6.68 12.11 -23.70
CA PHE A 226 -5.95 13.26 -24.23
C PHE A 226 -6.34 13.55 -25.68
N SER A 227 -7.57 14.06 -25.87
CA SER A 227 -7.63 15.32 -26.60
C SER A 227 -6.90 16.33 -25.73
N SER A 228 -5.58 16.45 -25.92
CA SER A 228 -4.78 17.49 -25.29
C SER A 228 -5.60 18.78 -25.36
N PRO A 229 -5.89 19.46 -24.23
CA PRO A 229 -6.14 20.88 -24.34
C PRO A 229 -4.93 21.38 -25.11
N LYS A 230 -5.21 21.89 -26.32
CA LYS A 230 -4.28 22.63 -27.15
C LYS A 230 -3.34 23.34 -26.21
N ALA A 231 -2.04 22.99 -26.22
CA ALA A 231 -1.07 23.53 -25.29
C ALA A 231 -1.29 25.05 -25.24
N ILE A 232 -1.98 25.49 -24.19
CA ILE A 232 -2.02 26.89 -23.87
C ILE A 232 -0.60 27.04 -23.39
N GLU A 233 0.19 27.72 -24.21
CA GLU A 233 1.41 28.35 -23.78
C GLU A 233 0.98 29.26 -22.63
N LEU A 234 0.96 28.68 -21.42
CA LEU A 234 0.48 29.34 -20.23
C LEU A 234 1.46 30.47 -19.99
N GLU A 235 0.94 31.68 -20.06
CA GLU A 235 1.71 32.85 -19.68
C GLU A 235 2.38 32.56 -18.33
N PRO A 236 3.67 32.90 -18.17
CA PRO A 236 4.33 32.78 -16.89
C PRO A 236 3.46 33.46 -15.84
N ALA A 237 3.29 32.81 -14.68
CA ALA A 237 2.54 33.35 -13.56
C ALA A 237 2.87 34.85 -13.43
N PRO A 238 1.87 35.74 -13.33
CA PRO A 238 2.12 37.17 -13.32
C PRO A 238 3.17 37.45 -12.25
N LYS A 239 4.29 38.08 -12.67
CA LYS A 239 5.33 38.58 -11.76
C LYS A 239 4.69 39.62 -10.83
N LYS A 240 3.98 39.15 -9.81
CA LYS A 240 3.39 39.97 -8.77
C LYS A 240 4.51 40.42 -7.84
N ASN A 241 4.47 41.70 -7.47
CA ASN A 241 5.48 42.40 -6.68
C ASN A 241 6.06 41.53 -5.56
N ILE A 242 7.31 41.06 -5.72
CA ILE A 242 8.02 40.35 -4.67
C ILE A 242 8.48 41.41 -3.67
N ALA A 243 7.95 41.38 -2.45
CA ALA A 243 8.58 42.09 -1.35
C ALA A 243 9.84 41.29 -0.99
N ASN A 244 11.03 41.72 -1.42
CA ASN A 244 12.26 40.97 -1.17
C ASN A 244 12.61 40.96 0.34
N LEU A 245 12.14 39.93 1.04
CA LEU A 245 12.61 39.58 2.37
C LEU A 245 14.00 38.93 2.25
N ASP A 246 15.04 39.60 2.77
CA ASP A 246 16.40 39.04 2.84
C ASP A 246 16.51 38.06 4.03
N VAL A 247 15.98 36.85 3.84
CA VAL A 247 15.93 35.79 4.84
C VAL A 247 16.55 34.51 4.29
N ASN A 248 17.45 33.92 5.06
CA ASN A 248 18.06 32.63 4.72
C ASN A 248 17.35 31.46 5.42
N VAL A 249 16.85 30.51 4.63
CA VAL A 249 16.11 29.33 5.05
C VAL A 249 16.73 28.05 4.47
N ASN A 250 16.68 26.98 5.26
CA ASN A 250 17.26 25.68 4.93
C ASN A 250 16.38 24.90 3.96
N ALA A 251 15.05 24.98 4.11
CA ALA A 251 14.09 24.30 3.25
C ALA A 251 14.41 24.57 1.76
N PRO A 252 14.49 23.53 0.90
CA PRO A 252 14.85 23.74 -0.49
C PRO A 252 13.78 24.49 -1.30
N ASN A 253 12.50 24.34 -0.93
CA ASN A 253 11.39 24.93 -1.68
C ASN A 253 10.43 25.62 -0.72
N VAL A 254 10.18 26.89 -0.98
CA VAL A 254 9.54 27.80 -0.04
C VAL A 254 8.61 28.75 -0.78
N TYR A 255 7.47 29.03 -0.17
CA TYR A 255 6.55 30.07 -0.61
C TYR A 255 5.89 30.74 0.60
N LEU A 256 6.08 32.06 0.75
CA LEU A 256 5.40 32.88 1.75
C LEU A 256 4.49 33.89 1.05
N PHE A 257 3.20 33.82 1.37
CA PHE A 257 2.15 34.54 0.66
C PHE A 257 1.30 35.35 1.63
N ASP A 258 1.13 36.65 1.32
CA ASP A 258 0.12 37.54 1.91
C ASP A 258 -1.20 37.28 1.17
N VAL A 259 -2.14 36.63 1.84
CA VAL A 259 -3.39 36.15 1.23
C VAL A 259 -4.27 37.32 0.81
N GLU A 260 -4.48 38.31 1.70
CA GLU A 260 -5.40 39.41 1.43
C GLU A 260 -4.91 40.35 0.34
N ASN A 261 -3.60 40.61 0.26
CA ASN A 261 -3.05 41.49 -0.76
C ASN A 261 -2.66 40.73 -2.04
N GLU A 262 -2.76 39.41 -2.02
CA GLU A 262 -2.27 38.50 -3.06
C GLU A 262 -0.80 38.77 -3.45
N VAL A 263 0.06 38.98 -2.45
CA VAL A 263 1.48 39.36 -2.64
C VAL A 263 2.40 38.23 -2.19
N VAL A 264 3.42 37.93 -3.00
CA VAL A 264 4.51 37.01 -2.64
C VAL A 264 5.54 37.77 -1.82
N LEU A 265 5.78 37.32 -0.59
CA LEU A 265 6.78 37.92 0.30
C LEU A 265 8.11 37.17 0.28
N TYR A 266 8.08 35.87 -0.02
CA TYR A 266 9.30 35.08 -0.18
C TYR A 266 9.02 33.89 -1.08
N GLU A 267 9.95 33.60 -1.99
CA GLU A 267 9.92 32.36 -2.74
C GLU A 267 11.32 31.80 -2.97
N LYS A 268 11.43 30.48 -2.97
CA LYS A 268 12.64 29.73 -3.29
C LYS A 268 12.20 28.44 -3.96
N GLU A 269 12.58 28.22 -5.23
CA GLU A 269 12.16 27.03 -6.00
C GLU A 269 10.65 26.72 -5.88
N SER A 270 9.81 27.75 -5.81
CA SER A 270 8.39 27.64 -5.42
C SER A 270 7.55 26.79 -6.39
N ASN A 271 8.01 26.65 -7.63
CA ASN A 271 7.38 25.88 -8.71
C ASN A 271 8.03 24.50 -8.95
N ALA A 272 9.00 24.08 -8.12
CA ALA A 272 9.61 22.77 -8.23
C ALA A 272 8.59 21.67 -7.92
N LYS A 273 8.59 20.60 -8.74
CA LYS A 273 7.69 19.46 -8.58
C LYS A 273 8.25 18.48 -7.56
N ILE A 274 7.56 18.35 -6.43
CA ILE A 274 8.01 17.54 -5.29
C ILE A 274 6.83 16.76 -4.73
N ALA A 275 7.12 15.58 -4.15
CA ALA A 275 6.10 14.81 -3.47
C ALA A 275 5.47 15.65 -2.33
N PRO A 276 4.13 15.63 -2.18
CA PRO A 276 3.43 16.45 -1.19
C PRO A 276 3.55 15.90 0.25
N ALA A 277 3.84 14.60 0.40
CA ALA A 277 3.59 13.86 1.65
C ALA A 277 2.17 14.14 2.18
N SER A 278 1.97 14.04 3.50
CA SER A 278 0.65 14.24 4.13
C SER A 278 0.04 15.66 4.00
N THR A 279 0.72 16.61 3.36
CA THR A 279 0.08 17.91 3.04
C THR A 279 -1.08 17.76 2.05
N THR A 280 -1.09 16.68 1.25
CA THR A 280 -2.23 16.25 0.41
C THR A 280 -3.54 16.17 1.18
N LYS A 281 -3.50 15.84 2.48
CA LYS A 281 -4.70 15.67 3.30
C LYS A 281 -5.52 16.97 3.44
N MET A 282 -4.91 18.14 3.20
CA MET A 282 -5.68 19.38 3.08
C MET A 282 -6.60 19.35 1.86
N LEU A 283 -6.10 18.94 0.69
CA LEU A 283 -6.89 18.78 -0.53
C LEU A 283 -7.97 17.71 -0.35
N THR A 284 -7.65 16.61 0.32
CA THR A 284 -8.62 15.57 0.70
C THR A 284 -9.76 16.16 1.53
N ALA A 285 -9.44 16.93 2.57
CA ALA A 285 -10.43 17.52 3.46
C ALA A 285 -11.38 18.50 2.75
N ILE A 286 -10.84 19.44 1.94
CA ILE A 286 -11.70 20.37 1.18
C ILE A 286 -12.55 19.64 0.14
N THR A 287 -12.00 18.61 -0.51
CA THR A 287 -12.75 17.81 -1.49
C THR A 287 -13.89 17.04 -0.83
N VAL A 288 -13.68 16.48 0.37
CA VAL A 288 -14.74 15.81 1.15
C VAL A 288 -15.89 16.76 1.43
N LEU A 289 -15.60 17.99 1.86
CA LEU A 289 -16.62 18.97 2.26
C LEU A 289 -17.40 19.59 1.09
N ASP A 290 -16.93 19.43 -0.15
CA ASP A 290 -17.73 19.77 -1.35
C ASP A 290 -18.91 18.80 -1.55
N TYR A 291 -18.87 17.61 -0.94
CA TYR A 291 -19.85 16.54 -1.15
C TYR A 291 -20.50 16.01 0.13
N CYS A 292 -19.88 16.18 1.29
CA CYS A 292 -20.33 15.58 2.55
C CYS A 292 -20.61 16.64 3.64
N GLU A 293 -21.70 16.45 4.37
CA GLU A 293 -22.03 17.18 5.59
C GLU A 293 -21.31 16.58 6.80
N LEU A 294 -20.99 17.42 7.78
CA LEU A 294 -20.15 17.07 8.92
C LEU A 294 -20.74 15.96 9.82
N ASN A 295 -22.07 15.90 9.92
CA ASN A 295 -22.83 14.97 10.75
C ASN A 295 -23.20 13.67 10.03
N GLU A 296 -22.88 13.53 8.73
CA GLU A 296 -23.05 12.25 8.05
C GLU A 296 -22.16 11.19 8.66
N GLU A 297 -22.70 9.97 8.80
CA GLU A 297 -21.93 8.83 9.30
C GLU A 297 -21.38 8.01 8.15
N ALA A 298 -20.08 7.74 8.20
CA ALA A 298 -19.38 6.82 7.33
C ALA A 298 -18.93 5.60 8.15
N GLU A 299 -19.15 4.41 7.59
CA GLU A 299 -18.63 3.17 8.13
C GLU A 299 -17.25 2.88 7.53
N VAL A 300 -16.26 2.68 8.40
CA VAL A 300 -14.90 2.33 8.03
C VAL A 300 -14.87 0.90 7.49
N GLY A 301 -14.45 0.74 6.24
CA GLY A 301 -14.35 -0.55 5.56
C GLY A 301 -12.92 -1.10 5.48
N GLN A 302 -12.73 -2.07 4.60
CA GLN A 302 -11.43 -2.75 4.41
C GLN A 302 -10.38 -1.87 3.72
N GLU A 303 -10.75 -0.68 3.23
CA GLU A 303 -9.84 0.28 2.60
C GLU A 303 -8.70 0.73 3.52
N ILE A 304 -8.87 0.65 4.84
CA ILE A 304 -7.81 0.97 5.79
C ILE A 304 -6.61 0.01 5.69
N TYR A 305 -6.76 -1.15 5.04
CA TYR A 305 -5.67 -2.08 4.77
C TYR A 305 -4.83 -1.72 3.52
N LEU A 306 -5.23 -0.69 2.76
CA LEU A 306 -4.48 -0.21 1.60
C LEU A 306 -3.33 0.75 1.98
N ILE A 307 -3.30 1.21 3.22
CA ILE A 307 -2.26 2.14 3.69
C ILE A 307 -0.91 1.43 3.82
N ALA A 308 0.18 2.16 3.55
CA ALA A 308 1.52 1.62 3.75
C ALA A 308 1.77 1.26 5.23
N ASN A 309 2.64 0.26 5.45
CA ASN A 309 2.85 -0.32 6.78
C ASN A 309 3.42 0.68 7.80
N ASP A 310 4.28 1.58 7.33
CA ASP A 310 4.96 2.64 8.09
C ASP A 310 4.22 3.99 8.03
N ALA A 311 3.05 4.05 7.38
CA ALA A 311 2.23 5.25 7.32
C ALA A 311 1.62 5.60 8.70
N SER A 312 1.41 6.90 8.95
CA SER A 312 0.69 7.38 10.13
C SER A 312 -0.76 6.89 10.18
N LYS A 313 -1.27 6.58 11.37
CA LYS A 313 -2.62 5.99 11.54
C LYS A 313 -3.38 6.73 12.62
N ALA A 314 -4.68 6.90 12.40
CA ALA A 314 -5.65 7.30 13.40
C ALA A 314 -6.17 6.11 14.23
N TRP A 315 -5.74 4.90 13.86
CA TRP A 315 -6.11 3.62 14.49
C TRP A 315 -7.60 3.32 14.38
N LEU A 316 -8.17 3.61 13.20
CA LEU A 316 -9.54 3.21 12.86
C LEU A 316 -9.65 1.68 12.77
N SER A 317 -10.83 1.14 13.03
CA SER A 317 -11.13 -0.29 12.90
C SER A 317 -12.27 -0.51 11.92
N VAL A 318 -12.22 -1.61 11.17
CA VAL A 318 -13.32 -1.99 10.27
C VAL A 318 -14.61 -2.12 11.08
N GLY A 319 -15.66 -1.45 10.61
CA GLY A 319 -16.96 -1.38 11.26
C GLY A 319 -17.14 -0.19 12.21
N ASP A 320 -16.10 0.64 12.43
CA ASP A 320 -16.27 1.92 13.12
C ASP A 320 -17.22 2.81 12.31
N LYS A 321 -18.27 3.33 12.96
CA LYS A 321 -19.20 4.30 12.39
C LYS A 321 -18.92 5.67 12.97
N LEU A 322 -18.38 6.56 12.14
CA LEU A 322 -17.88 7.86 12.55
C LEU A 322 -18.52 8.94 11.68
N THR A 323 -18.79 10.08 12.30
CA THR A 323 -19.20 11.27 11.56
C THR A 323 -18.07 11.75 10.64
N ILE A 324 -18.40 12.44 9.55
CA ILE A 324 -17.40 13.07 8.68
C ILE A 324 -16.49 14.01 9.47
N LYS A 325 -17.04 14.76 10.44
CA LYS A 325 -16.21 15.58 11.33
C LYS A 325 -15.19 14.74 12.11
N GLN A 326 -15.59 13.62 12.70
CA GLN A 326 -14.67 12.73 13.44
C GLN A 326 -13.58 12.14 12.53
N LEU A 327 -13.92 11.80 11.29
CA LEU A 327 -12.94 11.36 10.30
C LEU A 327 -12.00 12.49 9.86
N LEU A 328 -12.47 13.74 9.78
CA LEU A 328 -11.62 14.90 9.51
C LEU A 328 -10.68 15.21 10.70
N ASP A 329 -11.16 15.06 11.94
CA ASP A 329 -10.32 15.16 13.14
C ASP A 329 -9.19 14.10 13.10
N ALA A 330 -9.54 12.86 12.76
CA ALA A 330 -8.62 11.73 12.58
C ALA A 330 -7.65 11.90 11.39
N LEU A 331 -8.10 12.57 10.32
CA LEU A 331 -7.28 12.88 9.14
C LEU A 331 -6.22 13.93 9.47
N LEU A 332 -6.61 15.01 10.16
CA LEU A 332 -5.82 16.23 10.22
C LEU A 332 -4.86 16.28 11.41
N LEU A 333 -5.26 15.80 12.59
CA LEU A 333 -4.43 15.89 13.79
C LEU A 333 -3.27 14.88 13.77
N PRO A 334 -3.53 13.55 13.82
CA PRO A 334 -2.48 12.54 13.83
C PRO A 334 -1.98 12.20 12.41
N SER A 335 -2.52 12.88 11.38
CA SER A 335 -2.22 12.59 9.98
C SER A 335 -2.67 11.19 9.52
N GLY A 336 -3.83 10.70 9.98
CA GLY A 336 -4.28 9.33 9.74
C GLY A 336 -4.49 9.00 8.26
N ASN A 337 -3.72 8.05 7.72
CA ASN A 337 -3.90 7.58 6.33
C ASN A 337 -5.14 6.67 6.23
N ASP A 338 -5.45 5.90 7.27
CA ASP A 338 -6.69 5.13 7.42
C ASP A 338 -7.95 6.03 7.31
N ALA A 339 -7.93 7.20 7.95
CA ALA A 339 -8.99 8.20 7.80
C ALA A 339 -9.07 8.76 6.38
N ALA A 340 -7.93 9.02 5.72
CA ALA A 340 -7.89 9.50 4.33
C ALA A 340 -8.55 8.52 3.36
N TYR A 341 -8.26 7.22 3.47
CA TYR A 341 -8.86 6.19 2.63
C TYR A 341 -10.36 5.99 2.94
N SER A 342 -10.75 6.02 4.21
CA SER A 342 -12.16 5.91 4.61
C SER A 342 -13.00 7.06 4.04
N LEU A 343 -12.49 8.30 4.17
CA LEU A 343 -13.11 9.48 3.58
C LEU A 343 -13.18 9.41 2.05
N ALA A 344 -12.10 8.95 1.39
CA ALA A 344 -12.06 8.81 -0.05
C ALA A 344 -13.09 7.79 -0.57
N VAL A 345 -13.22 6.64 0.08
CA VAL A 345 -14.19 5.61 -0.31
C VAL A 345 -15.62 6.10 -0.09
N TYR A 346 -15.94 6.65 1.08
CA TYR A 346 -17.28 7.15 1.37
C TYR A 346 -17.68 8.27 0.40
N THR A 347 -16.79 9.25 0.21
CA THR A 347 -17.04 10.38 -0.70
C THR A 347 -17.13 9.92 -2.15
N GLY A 348 -16.25 9.01 -2.59
CA GLY A 348 -16.29 8.44 -3.94
C GLY A 348 -17.61 7.75 -4.26
N ARG A 349 -18.12 6.94 -3.32
CA ARG A 349 -19.46 6.32 -3.41
C ARG A 349 -20.58 7.35 -3.47
N LYS A 350 -20.45 8.43 -2.72
CA LYS A 350 -21.43 9.52 -2.73
C LYS A 350 -21.44 10.27 -4.05
N ILE A 351 -20.27 10.57 -4.61
CA ILE A 351 -20.11 11.21 -5.93
C ILE A 351 -20.71 10.32 -7.02
N SER A 352 -20.52 9.01 -6.97
CA SER A 352 -21.08 8.09 -7.96
C SER A 352 -22.60 7.88 -7.82
N GLY A 353 -23.16 8.13 -6.63
CA GLY A 353 -24.52 7.73 -6.28
C GLY A 353 -24.69 6.22 -6.07
N ASP A 354 -23.59 5.46 -5.97
CA ASP A 354 -23.59 4.00 -5.77
C ASP A 354 -22.74 3.63 -4.54
N TYR A 355 -23.41 3.32 -3.44
CA TYR A 355 -22.78 2.86 -2.20
C TYR A 355 -22.19 1.45 -2.27
N ASN A 356 -22.46 0.69 -3.33
CA ASN A 356 -21.83 -0.60 -3.59
C ASN A 356 -20.59 -0.50 -4.50
N LEU A 357 -20.22 0.71 -4.91
CA LEU A 357 -19.03 0.94 -5.72
C LEU A 357 -17.80 0.32 -5.02
N SER A 358 -16.96 -0.34 -5.81
CA SER A 358 -15.78 -1.02 -5.28
C SER A 358 -14.86 -0.02 -4.59
N ILE A 359 -14.12 -0.46 -3.58
CA ILE A 359 -13.17 0.39 -2.84
C ILE A 359 -12.24 1.12 -3.83
N GLN A 360 -11.65 0.39 -4.78
CA GLN A 360 -10.71 0.97 -5.74
C GLN A 360 -11.37 1.98 -6.68
N ASP A 361 -12.56 1.68 -7.19
CA ASP A 361 -13.23 2.60 -8.13
C ASP A 361 -13.71 3.87 -7.39
N SER A 362 -14.08 3.73 -6.11
CA SER A 362 -14.41 4.87 -5.23
C SER A 362 -13.21 5.77 -4.99
N ILE A 363 -12.05 5.17 -4.67
CA ILE A 363 -10.78 5.90 -4.49
C ILE A 363 -10.36 6.60 -5.79
N ASN A 364 -10.44 5.91 -6.93
CA ASN A 364 -10.07 6.49 -8.23
C ASN A 364 -10.98 7.68 -8.59
N LEU A 365 -12.29 7.56 -8.36
CA LEU A 365 -13.24 8.64 -8.58
C LEU A 365 -12.96 9.83 -7.66
N PHE A 366 -12.66 9.55 -6.38
CA PHE A 366 -12.28 10.58 -5.42
C PHE A 366 -10.97 11.29 -5.83
N ILE A 367 -9.93 10.56 -6.21
CA ILE A 367 -8.65 11.13 -6.68
C ILE A 367 -8.84 11.99 -7.94
N SER A 368 -9.66 11.53 -8.90
CA SER A 368 -10.00 12.35 -10.08
C SER A 368 -10.68 13.66 -9.67
N THR A 369 -11.57 13.59 -8.68
CA THR A 369 -12.28 14.76 -8.14
C THR A 369 -11.34 15.69 -7.38
N MET A 370 -10.40 15.15 -6.58
CA MET A 370 -9.35 15.93 -5.92
C MET A 370 -8.50 16.72 -6.93
N ASN A 371 -8.07 16.09 -8.02
CA ASN A 371 -7.27 16.77 -9.05
C ASN A 371 -8.09 17.86 -9.77
N LYS A 372 -9.39 17.63 -10.02
CA LYS A 372 -10.29 18.69 -10.53
C LYS A 372 -10.43 19.85 -9.55
N LYS A 373 -10.57 19.56 -8.25
CA LYS A 373 -10.60 20.58 -7.20
C LYS A 373 -9.30 21.38 -7.18
N ALA A 374 -8.14 20.72 -7.22
CA ALA A 374 -6.84 21.38 -7.29
C ALA A 374 -6.75 22.36 -8.47
N VAL A 375 -7.14 21.94 -9.67
CA VAL A 375 -7.19 22.83 -10.84
C VAL A 375 -8.15 24.00 -10.63
N SER A 376 -9.34 23.77 -10.06
CA SER A 376 -10.34 24.81 -9.85
C SER A 376 -9.92 25.92 -8.88
N ILE A 377 -9.03 25.60 -7.93
CA ILE A 377 -8.48 26.57 -6.96
C ILE A 377 -7.11 27.13 -7.39
N GLY A 378 -6.67 26.81 -8.62
CA GLY A 378 -5.44 27.33 -9.22
C GLY A 378 -4.16 26.56 -8.89
N ALA A 379 -4.26 25.38 -8.28
CA ALA A 379 -3.14 24.46 -8.08
C ALA A 379 -2.94 23.58 -9.33
N THR A 380 -2.55 24.20 -10.44
CA THR A 380 -2.49 23.59 -11.78
C THR A 380 -1.18 22.85 -12.10
N HIS A 381 -0.18 22.94 -11.23
CA HIS A 381 1.12 22.29 -11.35
C HIS A 381 1.25 21.08 -10.41
N SER A 382 0.12 20.43 -10.11
CA SER A 382 0.02 19.30 -9.21
C SER A 382 -0.62 18.09 -9.88
N ASN A 383 -0.24 16.90 -9.42
CA ASN A 383 -0.92 15.65 -9.72
C ASN A 383 -0.94 14.79 -8.45
N PHE A 384 -2.12 14.47 -7.96
CA PHE A 384 -2.31 13.63 -6.78
C PHE A 384 -2.70 12.22 -7.21
N SER A 385 -2.01 11.22 -6.67
CA SER A 385 -2.23 9.80 -6.97
C SER A 385 -2.82 9.03 -5.78
N SER A 386 -2.93 9.66 -4.61
CA SER A 386 -3.54 9.08 -3.41
C SER A 386 -4.26 10.14 -2.56
N PRO A 387 -5.23 9.75 -1.71
CA PRO A 387 -5.91 10.69 -0.81
C PRO A 387 -5.06 11.09 0.40
N ASP A 388 -3.90 10.45 0.58
CA ASP A 388 -3.13 10.54 1.81
C ASP A 388 -1.76 11.20 1.60
N GLY A 389 -1.32 11.31 0.34
CA GLY A 389 -0.05 11.87 -0.07
C GLY A 389 1.17 11.00 0.20
N TYR A 390 0.99 9.72 0.56
CA TYR A 390 2.09 8.77 0.66
C TYR A 390 2.80 8.59 -0.69
N ASP A 391 4.08 8.22 -0.67
CA ASP A 391 4.91 8.15 -1.88
C ASP A 391 4.28 7.22 -2.94
N ALA A 392 3.99 7.79 -4.11
CA ALA A 392 3.32 7.13 -5.22
C ALA A 392 3.84 7.67 -6.55
N ASN A 393 3.88 6.81 -7.57
CA ASN A 393 4.36 7.22 -8.89
C ASN A 393 3.47 8.33 -9.48
N GLY A 394 4.12 9.29 -10.14
CA GLY A 394 3.47 10.45 -10.74
C GLY A 394 2.87 11.45 -9.74
N GLN A 395 2.99 11.22 -8.42
CA GLN A 395 2.45 12.15 -7.43
C GLN A 395 3.41 13.31 -7.17
N TYR A 396 2.96 14.54 -7.39
CA TYR A 396 3.73 15.76 -7.12
C TYR A 396 2.82 16.96 -6.91
N THR A 397 3.39 17.99 -6.29
CA THR A 397 2.83 19.34 -6.17
C THR A 397 3.98 20.35 -6.17
N THR A 398 3.68 21.62 -5.95
CA THR A 398 4.66 22.70 -5.80
C THR A 398 4.38 23.48 -4.52
N ALA A 399 5.34 24.26 -4.03
CA ALA A 399 5.12 25.11 -2.85
C ALA A 399 4.05 26.18 -3.14
N TYR A 400 4.04 26.71 -4.37
CA TYR A 400 2.99 27.60 -4.86
C TYR A 400 1.61 26.93 -4.82
N ASP A 401 1.46 25.74 -5.40
CA ASP A 401 0.16 25.04 -5.46
C ASP A 401 -0.36 24.66 -4.07
N LEU A 402 0.52 24.23 -3.16
CA LEU A 402 0.15 23.95 -1.77
C LEU A 402 -0.31 25.21 -1.02
N SER A 403 0.18 26.41 -1.41
CA SER A 403 -0.31 27.66 -0.82
C SER A 403 -1.76 27.94 -1.20
N ARG A 404 -2.14 27.66 -2.46
CA ARG A 404 -3.52 27.78 -2.96
C ARG A 404 -4.44 26.76 -2.30
N ILE A 405 -3.96 25.52 -2.12
CA ILE A 405 -4.68 24.49 -1.36
C ILE A 405 -4.86 24.93 0.11
N GLY A 406 -3.82 25.50 0.73
CA GLY A 406 -3.87 26.03 2.09
C GLY A 406 -4.84 27.19 2.26
N GLU A 407 -4.93 28.08 1.26
CA GLU A 407 -5.85 29.22 1.21
C GLU A 407 -7.31 28.78 1.17
N GLU A 408 -7.66 27.86 0.27
CA GLU A 408 -8.99 27.26 0.21
C GLU A 408 -9.33 26.53 1.52
N PHE A 409 -8.37 25.78 2.06
CA PHE A 409 -8.54 25.01 3.31
C PHE A 409 -8.86 25.93 4.50
N ILE A 410 -8.07 26.99 4.71
CA ILE A 410 -8.23 27.88 5.86
C ILE A 410 -9.48 28.78 5.75
N GLY A 411 -10.00 28.96 4.53
CA GLY A 411 -11.29 29.62 4.28
C GLY A 411 -12.49 28.86 4.85
N ASN A 412 -12.38 27.54 5.04
CA ASN A 412 -13.41 26.75 5.70
C ASN A 412 -13.26 26.82 7.23
N SER A 413 -14.26 27.38 7.92
CA SER A 413 -14.23 27.61 9.36
C SER A 413 -14.05 26.34 10.18
N THR A 414 -14.65 25.21 9.75
CA THR A 414 -14.51 23.93 10.45
C THR A 414 -13.11 23.36 10.28
N LEU A 415 -12.57 23.36 9.05
CA LEU A 415 -11.21 22.87 8.81
C LEU A 415 -10.16 23.70 9.55
N LYS A 416 -10.35 25.02 9.60
CA LYS A 416 -9.54 25.94 10.41
C LYS A 416 -9.60 25.61 11.90
N GLU A 417 -10.78 25.38 12.45
CA GLU A 417 -10.95 24.97 13.85
C GLU A 417 -10.18 23.67 14.15
N ILE A 418 -10.36 22.65 13.30
CA ILE A 418 -9.68 21.35 13.47
C ILE A 418 -8.17 21.53 13.39
N ALA A 419 -7.66 22.22 12.36
CA ALA A 419 -6.23 22.38 12.13
C ALA A 419 -5.54 23.24 13.20
N SER A 420 -6.26 24.16 13.84
CA SER A 420 -5.76 24.99 14.95
C SER A 420 -5.87 24.32 16.34
N SER A 421 -6.54 23.17 16.43
CA SER A 421 -6.70 22.44 17.68
C SER A 421 -5.41 21.69 18.04
N ILE A 422 -4.89 21.92 19.25
CA ILE A 422 -3.69 21.22 19.78
C ILE A 422 -4.00 19.74 20.04
N ARG A 423 -5.20 19.48 20.53
CA ARG A 423 -5.72 18.14 20.82
C ARG A 423 -7.23 18.12 20.65
N ILE A 424 -7.74 16.97 20.22
CA ILE A 424 -9.18 16.67 20.20
C ILE A 424 -9.36 15.32 20.90
N SER A 425 -10.22 15.30 21.91
CA SER A 425 -10.62 14.08 22.61
C SER A 425 -12.09 13.83 22.30
N ASP A 426 -12.43 12.57 22.03
CA ASP A 426 -13.78 12.18 21.70
C ASP A 426 -14.06 10.75 22.16
N LYS A 427 -15.34 10.41 22.27
CA LYS A 427 -15.83 9.07 22.57
C LYS A 427 -16.74 8.60 21.45
N TRP A 428 -16.28 7.58 20.74
CA TRP A 428 -17.01 7.03 19.59
C TRP A 428 -18.20 6.16 20.02
N PRO A 429 -19.17 5.90 19.12
CA PRO A 429 -20.38 5.13 19.44
C PRO A 429 -20.11 3.72 19.99
N ASN A 430 -18.98 3.11 19.63
CA ASN A 430 -18.53 1.81 20.15
C ASN A 430 -17.95 1.89 21.58
N GLY A 431 -17.94 3.06 22.20
CA GLY A 431 -17.40 3.31 23.54
C GLY A 431 -15.90 3.57 23.59
N LYS A 432 -15.20 3.51 22.44
CA LYS A 432 -13.76 3.81 22.34
C LYS A 432 -13.53 5.29 22.61
N GLU A 433 -12.66 5.56 23.57
CA GLU A 433 -12.19 6.91 23.87
C GLU A 433 -10.89 7.16 23.11
N ILE A 434 -10.86 8.23 22.33
CA ILE A 434 -9.71 8.63 21.54
C ILE A 434 -9.21 9.99 21.99
N THR A 435 -7.93 10.22 21.79
CA THR A 435 -7.34 11.56 21.91
C THR A 435 -6.28 11.70 20.84
N TYR A 436 -6.55 12.58 19.90
CA TYR A 436 -5.59 12.95 18.87
C TYR A 436 -4.81 14.19 19.31
N LYS A 437 -3.51 14.17 19.01
CA LYS A 437 -2.62 15.31 19.16
C LYS A 437 -2.26 15.81 17.77
N ASN A 438 -2.25 17.12 17.61
CA ASN A 438 -1.83 17.73 16.37
C ASN A 438 -0.32 17.56 16.19
N THR A 439 0.10 17.27 14.96
CA THR A 439 1.51 17.12 14.58
C THR A 439 2.20 18.45 14.29
N ASN A 440 1.44 19.56 14.20
CA ASN A 440 1.98 20.88 13.99
C ASN A 440 2.52 21.47 15.31
N GLU A 441 3.84 21.45 15.48
CA GLU A 441 4.51 21.97 16.67
C GLU A 441 4.36 23.49 16.85
N LEU A 442 4.11 24.24 15.77
CA LEU A 442 3.98 25.71 15.82
C LEU A 442 2.77 26.18 16.63
N ILE A 443 1.72 25.35 16.77
CA ILE A 443 0.50 25.71 17.51
C ILE A 443 0.54 25.25 18.98
N ASN A 444 1.50 24.41 19.37
CA ASN A 444 1.55 23.82 20.70
C ASN A 444 2.35 24.71 21.66
N PRO A 445 1.75 25.34 22.70
CA PRO A 445 2.45 26.22 23.64
C PRO A 445 3.55 25.53 24.45
N GLU A 446 3.55 24.20 24.52
CA GLU A 446 4.58 23.41 25.19
C GLU A 446 5.78 23.08 24.27
N SER A 447 5.66 23.36 22.96
CA SER A 447 6.71 23.11 21.99
C SER A 447 7.78 24.21 22.03
N PRO A 448 9.08 23.89 21.89
CA PRO A 448 10.11 24.90 21.68
C PRO A 448 9.93 25.68 20.36
N TYR A 449 9.08 25.19 19.46
CA TYR A 449 8.78 25.83 18.18
C TYR A 449 7.46 26.60 18.19
N TYR A 450 6.83 26.79 19.35
CA TYR A 450 5.56 27.50 19.45
C TYR A 450 5.64 28.90 18.84
N TYR A 451 4.68 29.23 17.98
CA TYR A 451 4.53 30.56 17.39
C TYR A 451 3.09 31.06 17.57
N LYS A 452 2.91 32.01 18.48
CA LYS A 452 1.59 32.48 18.94
C LYS A 452 0.60 32.85 17.81
N ASN A 453 1.11 33.39 16.71
CA ASN A 453 0.27 33.87 15.61
C ASN A 453 -0.13 32.76 14.62
N VAL A 454 0.47 31.56 14.71
CA VAL A 454 0.15 30.43 13.82
C VAL A 454 -1.20 29.83 14.20
N ILE A 455 -2.02 29.56 13.18
CA ILE A 455 -3.40 29.08 13.28
C ILE A 455 -3.59 27.70 12.63
N GLY A 456 -2.51 26.92 12.50
CA GLY A 456 -2.58 25.52 12.08
C GLY A 456 -2.11 25.26 10.64
N LEU A 457 -2.95 24.56 9.88
CA LEU A 457 -2.68 23.82 8.64
C LEU A 457 -2.03 22.45 8.87
N LYS A 458 -0.99 22.05 8.12
CA LYS A 458 -0.65 20.63 7.99
C LYS A 458 0.82 20.33 7.77
N THR A 459 1.28 19.30 8.47
CA THR A 459 2.60 18.67 8.30
C THR A 459 2.60 17.57 7.24
N GLY A 460 3.77 17.31 6.66
CA GLY A 460 4.03 16.13 5.84
C GLY A 460 5.44 15.58 6.04
N SER A 461 5.60 14.27 5.90
CA SER A 461 6.91 13.63 5.77
C SER A 461 6.79 12.34 4.97
N SER A 462 7.69 12.10 4.02
CA SER A 462 7.85 10.82 3.32
C SER A 462 9.27 10.69 2.78
N GLY A 463 9.62 9.53 2.21
CA GLY A 463 10.95 9.30 1.65
C GLY A 463 11.23 10.22 0.47
N ASN A 464 10.26 10.39 -0.44
CA ASN A 464 10.42 11.23 -1.63
C ASN A 464 10.18 12.72 -1.37
N ALA A 465 9.41 13.07 -0.33
CA ALA A 465 9.08 14.47 -0.04
C ALA A 465 10.07 15.15 0.90
N GLY A 466 10.82 14.38 1.70
CA GLY A 466 11.48 14.92 2.89
C GLY A 466 10.44 15.42 3.91
N ASP A 467 10.85 16.36 4.75
CA ASP A 467 10.00 17.04 5.71
C ASP A 467 9.33 18.28 5.11
N CYS A 468 8.00 18.32 5.18
CA CYS A 468 7.16 19.39 4.64
C CYS A 468 6.27 20.02 5.72
N LEU A 469 5.94 21.29 5.54
CA LEU A 469 4.99 22.05 6.35
C LEU A 469 4.24 23.05 5.48
N VAL A 470 2.92 23.08 5.65
CA VAL A 470 2.09 24.23 5.31
C VAL A 470 1.59 24.81 6.63
N SER A 471 1.84 26.08 6.88
CA SER A 471 1.39 26.82 8.06
C SER A 471 0.67 28.10 7.66
N ALA A 472 -0.29 28.53 8.47
CA ALA A 472 -0.94 29.82 8.34
C ALA A 472 -0.75 30.64 9.62
N ALA A 473 -0.57 31.95 9.51
CA ALA A 473 -0.45 32.85 10.65
C ALA A 473 -1.22 34.15 10.46
N ASN A 474 -1.80 34.66 11.54
CA ASN A 474 -2.39 36.00 11.58
C ASN A 474 -1.41 37.00 12.19
N ILE A 475 -0.81 37.85 11.36
CA ILE A 475 0.18 38.86 11.79
C ILE A 475 -0.37 40.22 11.39
N ASN A 476 -0.44 41.17 12.32
CA ASN A 476 -0.98 42.52 12.07
C ASN A 476 -2.38 42.51 11.41
N ASN A 477 -3.25 41.58 11.83
CA ASN A 477 -4.60 41.35 11.28
C ASN A 477 -4.64 40.95 9.79
N LYS A 478 -3.54 40.41 9.25
CA LYS A 478 -3.46 39.83 7.91
C LYS A 478 -3.09 38.35 7.99
N LEU A 479 -3.59 37.57 7.05
CA LEU A 479 -3.38 36.14 6.92
C LEU A 479 -2.20 35.87 5.99
N TYR A 480 -1.25 35.10 6.51
CA TYR A 480 -0.08 34.67 5.77
C TYR A 480 -0.03 33.16 5.70
N ILE A 481 0.26 32.62 4.52
CA ILE A 481 0.50 31.19 4.32
C ILE A 481 1.99 30.98 4.00
N CYS A 482 2.61 30.07 4.74
CA CYS A 482 3.99 29.67 4.55
C CYS A 482 4.04 28.19 4.18
N VAL A 483 4.70 27.88 3.06
CA VAL A 483 4.91 26.53 2.57
C VAL A 483 6.40 26.24 2.57
N LEU A 484 6.80 25.12 3.14
CA LEU A 484 8.18 24.62 3.21
C LEU A 484 8.17 23.15 2.79
N MET A 485 8.97 22.78 1.78
CA MET A 485 9.02 21.42 1.25
C MET A 485 10.45 20.95 1.00
N GLY A 486 10.69 19.66 1.22
CA GLY A 486 11.96 19.02 0.88
C GLY A 486 13.04 19.12 1.96
N SER A 487 12.71 19.53 3.19
CA SER A 487 13.71 19.62 4.25
C SER A 487 14.25 18.24 4.61
N THR A 488 15.56 18.14 4.85
CA THR A 488 16.20 16.89 5.30
C THR A 488 16.25 16.76 6.82
N SER A 489 15.99 17.87 7.53
CA SER A 489 15.84 17.91 8.98
C SER A 489 14.39 18.18 9.36
N LYS A 490 13.90 17.43 10.35
CA LYS A 490 12.57 17.60 10.94
C LYS A 490 12.36 18.97 11.57
N GLU A 491 13.43 19.61 12.03
CA GLU A 491 13.38 20.88 12.76
C GLU A 491 13.36 22.09 11.82
N ASP A 492 13.97 21.97 10.64
CA ASP A 492 14.16 23.08 9.70
C ASP A 492 12.82 23.70 9.29
N LYS A 493 11.79 22.87 9.02
CA LYS A 493 10.46 23.37 8.66
C LYS A 493 9.84 24.26 9.74
N TRP A 494 10.16 24.03 11.02
CA TRP A 494 9.66 24.87 12.11
C TRP A 494 10.45 26.17 12.21
N LEU A 495 11.78 26.04 12.25
CA LEU A 495 12.69 27.18 12.41
C LEU A 495 12.58 28.15 11.23
N ASP A 496 12.49 27.64 10.01
CA ASP A 496 12.36 28.46 8.81
C ASP A 496 10.99 29.14 8.73
N SER A 497 9.90 28.46 9.12
CA SER A 497 8.58 29.10 9.20
C SER A 497 8.59 30.27 10.19
N ILE A 498 9.18 30.08 11.37
CA ILE A 498 9.31 31.14 12.39
C ILE A 498 10.16 32.31 11.89
N LYS A 499 11.31 32.03 11.25
CA LYS A 499 12.17 33.06 10.66
C LYS A 499 11.42 33.90 9.62
N LEU A 500 10.69 33.25 8.72
CA LEU A 500 9.90 33.91 7.68
C LEU A 500 8.80 34.77 8.29
N TYR A 501 8.02 34.25 9.24
CA TYR A 501 6.99 35.05 9.91
C TYR A 501 7.55 36.24 10.69
N ASN A 502 8.71 36.09 11.36
CA ASN A 502 9.36 37.20 12.08
C ASN A 502 9.91 38.30 11.17
N SER A 503 10.08 38.04 9.87
CA SER A 503 10.53 39.03 8.90
C SER A 503 9.40 39.90 8.33
N ILE A 504 8.14 39.59 8.66
CA ILE A 504 6.98 40.38 8.28
C ILE A 504 6.87 41.58 9.25
N HIS A 505 6.90 42.80 8.70
CA HIS A 505 6.86 44.06 9.45
C HIS A 505 5.48 44.71 9.45
#